data_AF-A0A9N9IYZ0-F1
#
_entry.id   AF-A0A9N9IYZ0-F1
#
_cell.length_a   1.000
_cell.length_b   1.000
_cell.length_c   1.000
_cell.angle_alpha   90.00
_cell.angle_beta   90.00
_cell.angle_gamma   90.00
#
_symmetry.space_group_name_H-M   'P 1'
#
loop_
_entity.id
_entity.type
_entity.pdbx_description
1 polymer ?
#
loop_
_entity_poly.entity_id
_entity_poly.type
_entity_poly.pdbx_seq_one_letter_code
_entity_poly.pdbx_strand_id
1 'polypeptide(L)'
;LPFNPYWHLPEYARAEYSFKKLYSVNDKEPFQLFLQQLPQNLGARIAFVGLIITRLHILRASREWGPNENRAAEFLKNVLKINGLLDGYKQTINKIFINRHSNEKNVLKINDLSDVYKQTISKILINRHPLLQLNSKVDNSSLLMKSVIAHVIALHASMPPEASPLATLFHKLDECQSIFIPACISDIEAVLLSAVVASGGQVTRYSCECGYKYLIAHCGQAIEATRCPDCKTRTIGGGNFITAAGNRRLDAKPIRGPIDSNDQAGYIGELTNQTMMHSVRFMAPISYRILHLFVHVLISGSSPAVTNNFLQKNNQVADNAEQYCMDHIQNDWNVLKEILNCNDENLALLLHSILSLMTQNPPPASALKTPAERKEWETNFTRNYVSPQTKNVTETIANFRTILDTASAAQGYGSGIIESL
;
A
#
# COMPACT_ATOMS: atom_id res chain seq x y z
N LEU A 1 1.71 20.72 1.58
CA LEU A 1 2.75 19.70 1.41
C LEU A 1 4.02 20.38 0.90
N PRO A 2 5.21 19.98 1.38
CA PRO A 2 6.48 20.57 0.96
C PRO A 2 6.88 20.22 -0.48
N PHE A 3 6.26 19.19 -1.06
CA PHE A 3 6.50 18.77 -2.45
C PHE A 3 5.22 18.16 -3.05
N ASN A 4 5.18 18.05 -4.38
CA ASN A 4 4.14 17.31 -5.09
C ASN A 4 4.71 15.98 -5.60
N PRO A 5 4.33 14.83 -5.02
CA PRO A 5 4.92 13.55 -5.36
C PRO A 5 4.54 13.05 -6.77
N TYR A 6 3.55 13.66 -7.43
CA TYR A 6 3.07 13.24 -8.75
C TYR A 6 3.80 13.92 -9.91
N TRP A 7 4.66 14.90 -9.66
CA TRP A 7 5.43 15.58 -10.71
C TRP A 7 6.37 14.65 -11.48
N HIS A 8 6.74 13.49 -10.91
CA HIS A 8 7.53 12.48 -11.61
C HIS A 8 6.78 11.86 -12.81
N LEU A 9 5.45 12.00 -12.90
CA LEU A 9 4.63 11.47 -14.00
C LEU A 9 4.57 12.48 -15.15
N PRO A 10 4.98 12.11 -16.38
CA PRO A 10 4.85 12.98 -17.54
C PRO A 10 3.41 13.44 -17.79
N GLU A 11 2.42 12.57 -17.54
CA GLU A 11 1.00 12.88 -17.71
C GLU A 11 0.49 13.95 -16.73
N TYR A 12 1.14 14.12 -15.58
CA TYR A 12 0.72 15.10 -14.58
C TYR A 12 0.83 16.54 -15.10
N ALA A 13 1.89 16.87 -15.85
CA ALA A 13 2.04 18.18 -16.47
C ALA A 13 0.83 18.54 -17.37
N ARG A 14 0.35 17.56 -18.15
CA ARG A 14 -0.83 17.73 -19.01
C ARG A 14 -2.12 17.84 -18.20
N ALA A 15 -2.27 17.02 -17.16
CA ALA A 15 -3.41 17.09 -16.23
C ALA A 15 -3.51 18.47 -15.60
N GLU A 16 -2.37 19.02 -15.16
CA GLU A 16 -2.32 20.29 -14.47
C GLU A 16 -2.54 21.49 -15.40
N TYR A 17 -1.92 21.48 -16.57
CA TYR A 17 -2.14 22.52 -17.59
C TYR A 17 -3.63 22.61 -17.97
N SER A 18 -4.26 21.46 -18.22
CA SER A 18 -5.67 21.40 -18.59
C SER A 18 -6.60 21.76 -17.43
N PHE A 19 -6.25 21.39 -16.20
CA PHE A 19 -6.99 21.77 -15.01
C PHE A 19 -6.93 23.27 -14.74
N LYS A 20 -5.79 23.92 -14.99
CA LYS A 20 -5.66 25.38 -14.84
C LYS A 20 -6.67 26.13 -15.72
N LYS A 21 -6.95 25.66 -16.93
CA LYS A 21 -7.96 26.23 -17.83
C LYS A 21 -9.38 26.06 -17.28
N LEU A 22 -9.69 24.87 -16.77
CA LEU A 22 -10.96 24.59 -16.07
C LEU A 22 -11.13 25.48 -14.83
N TYR A 23 -10.07 25.60 -14.02
CA TYR A 23 -10.09 26.31 -12.74
C TYR A 23 -10.21 27.84 -12.92
N SER A 24 -9.39 28.43 -13.80
CA SER A 24 -9.30 29.89 -13.93
C SER A 24 -10.39 30.50 -14.81
N VAL A 25 -10.74 29.85 -15.93
CA VAL A 25 -11.64 30.43 -16.94
C VAL A 25 -12.84 29.54 -17.27
N ASN A 26 -13.02 28.43 -16.54
CA ASN A 26 -14.10 27.46 -16.75
C ASN A 26 -14.10 26.83 -18.15
N ASP A 27 -12.94 26.80 -18.81
CA ASP A 27 -12.77 26.11 -20.08
C ASP A 27 -12.58 24.61 -19.82
N LYS A 28 -13.61 23.84 -20.17
CA LYS A 28 -13.71 22.40 -19.91
C LYS A 28 -13.02 21.56 -20.98
N GLU A 29 -12.84 22.10 -22.19
CA GLU A 29 -12.43 21.31 -23.36
C GLU A 29 -11.03 20.69 -23.18
N PRO A 30 -9.98 21.42 -22.78
CA PRO A 30 -8.66 20.83 -22.56
C PRO A 30 -8.67 19.71 -21.53
N PHE A 31 -9.46 19.86 -20.47
CA PHE A 31 -9.55 18.88 -19.41
C PHE A 31 -10.36 17.65 -19.83
N GLN A 32 -11.43 17.82 -20.60
CA GLN A 32 -12.16 16.71 -21.22
C GLN A 32 -11.27 15.88 -22.15
N LEU A 33 -10.39 16.52 -22.93
CA LEU A 33 -9.39 15.83 -23.75
C LEU A 33 -8.36 15.06 -22.92
N PHE A 34 -7.97 15.59 -21.75
CA PHE A 34 -7.14 14.84 -20.80
C PHE A 34 -7.87 13.58 -20.29
N LEU A 35 -9.14 13.74 -19.86
CA LEU A 35 -9.94 12.64 -19.32
C LEU A 35 -10.16 11.48 -20.31
N GLN A 36 -10.11 11.73 -21.62
CA GLN A 36 -10.22 10.68 -22.65
C GLN A 36 -9.04 9.69 -22.64
N GLN A 37 -7.90 10.05 -22.04
CA GLN A 37 -6.72 9.17 -21.96
C GLN A 37 -6.78 8.17 -20.80
N LEU A 38 -7.63 8.44 -19.79
CA LEU A 38 -7.66 7.64 -18.56
C LEU A 38 -7.86 6.13 -18.80
N PRO A 39 -8.73 5.67 -19.73
CA PRO A 39 -8.94 4.23 -19.90
C PRO A 39 -7.69 3.46 -20.35
N GLN A 40 -6.82 4.09 -21.14
CA GLN A 40 -5.70 3.41 -21.81
C GLN A 40 -4.32 3.75 -21.23
N ASN A 41 -4.23 4.66 -20.27
CA ASN A 41 -2.96 5.10 -19.71
C ASN A 41 -2.99 5.08 -18.17
N LEU A 42 -2.16 4.21 -17.57
CA LEU A 42 -2.00 4.09 -16.11
C LEU A 42 -1.47 5.40 -15.48
N GLY A 43 -0.43 5.99 -16.07
CA GLY A 43 0.13 7.27 -15.64
C GLY A 43 -0.91 8.39 -15.65
N ALA A 44 -1.78 8.46 -16.66
CA ALA A 44 -2.89 9.42 -16.72
C ALA A 44 -3.91 9.21 -15.59
N ARG A 45 -4.23 7.96 -15.24
CA ARG A 45 -5.12 7.65 -14.10
C ARG A 45 -4.51 8.06 -12.77
N ILE A 46 -3.23 7.78 -12.55
CA ILE A 46 -2.54 8.18 -11.32
C ILE A 46 -2.40 9.70 -11.28
N ALA A 47 -2.03 10.34 -12.38
CA ALA A 47 -1.93 11.79 -12.51
C ALA A 47 -3.27 12.50 -12.24
N PHE A 48 -4.39 11.93 -12.69
CA PHE A 48 -5.72 12.47 -12.41
C PHE A 48 -6.07 12.44 -10.92
N VAL A 49 -5.84 11.30 -10.25
CA VAL A 49 -6.04 11.20 -8.80
C VAL A 49 -5.09 12.13 -8.06
N GLY A 50 -3.81 12.17 -8.48
CA GLY A 50 -2.79 13.04 -7.93
C GLY A 50 -3.16 14.51 -8.03
N LEU A 51 -3.67 14.96 -9.17
CA LEU A 51 -4.16 16.32 -9.38
C LEU A 51 -5.31 16.66 -8.42
N ILE A 52 -6.27 15.75 -8.25
CA ILE A 52 -7.36 15.93 -7.29
C ILE A 52 -6.82 16.03 -5.86
N ILE A 53 -5.81 15.21 -5.52
CA ILE A 53 -5.19 15.24 -4.20
C ILE A 53 -4.51 16.60 -3.96
N THR A 54 -3.67 17.05 -4.89
CA THR A 54 -2.79 18.21 -4.71
C THR A 54 -3.50 19.55 -4.90
N ARG A 55 -4.47 19.63 -5.83
CA ARG A 55 -5.14 20.89 -6.20
C ARG A 55 -6.51 21.08 -5.58
N LEU A 56 -7.09 20.04 -4.99
CA LEU A 56 -8.41 20.14 -4.38
C LEU A 56 -8.42 19.58 -2.96
N HIS A 57 -7.97 18.35 -2.76
CA HIS A 57 -8.13 17.66 -1.47
C HIS A 57 -7.27 18.28 -0.36
N ILE A 58 -5.96 18.47 -0.61
CA ILE A 58 -5.00 18.98 0.37
C ILE A 58 -5.27 20.43 0.77
N LEU A 59 -5.90 21.24 -0.09
CA LEU A 59 -6.27 22.62 0.26
C LEU A 59 -7.15 22.69 1.51
N ARG A 60 -7.91 21.63 1.82
CA ARG A 60 -8.72 21.54 3.05
C ARG A 60 -7.91 21.54 4.34
N ALA A 61 -6.62 21.21 4.25
CA ALA A 61 -5.70 21.31 5.38
C ALA A 61 -5.38 22.77 5.76
N SER A 62 -5.59 23.73 4.84
CA SER A 62 -5.31 25.15 5.09
C SER A 62 -6.55 26.02 5.10
N ARG A 63 -7.55 25.74 4.25
CA ARG A 63 -8.78 26.54 4.14
C ARG A 63 -9.95 25.78 3.53
N GLU A 64 -11.13 26.38 3.62
CA GLU A 64 -12.28 25.94 2.84
C GLU A 64 -12.10 26.23 1.34
N TRP A 65 -12.86 25.51 0.52
CA TRP A 65 -12.88 25.69 -0.93
C TRP A 65 -13.55 27.01 -1.32
N GLY A 66 -12.90 27.74 -2.23
CA GLY A 66 -13.46 28.92 -2.84
C GLY A 66 -14.38 28.60 -4.03
N PRO A 67 -14.87 29.63 -4.73
CA PRO A 67 -15.79 29.46 -5.86
C PRO A 67 -15.22 28.63 -7.01
N ASN A 68 -13.91 28.72 -7.28
CA ASN A 68 -13.27 28.01 -8.39
C ASN A 68 -13.10 26.52 -8.07
N GLU A 69 -12.67 26.18 -6.86
CA GLU A 69 -12.57 24.79 -6.40
C GLU A 69 -13.93 24.13 -6.36
N ASN A 70 -14.95 24.82 -5.83
CA ASN A 70 -16.32 24.30 -5.80
C ASN A 70 -16.84 24.01 -7.22
N ARG A 71 -16.60 24.92 -8.17
CA ARG A 71 -16.98 24.73 -9.58
C ARG A 71 -16.23 23.57 -10.24
N ALA A 72 -14.92 23.49 -10.05
CA ALA A 72 -14.10 22.40 -10.58
C ALA A 72 -14.52 21.05 -9.99
N ALA A 73 -14.75 20.99 -8.68
CA ALA A 73 -15.23 19.79 -8.01
C ALA A 73 -16.62 19.36 -8.50
N GLU A 74 -17.53 20.31 -8.76
CA GLU A 74 -18.85 19.99 -9.32
C GLU A 74 -18.74 19.43 -10.75
N PHE A 75 -17.87 20.00 -11.58
CA PHE A 75 -17.55 19.42 -12.88
C PHE A 75 -17.04 17.98 -12.74
N LEU A 76 -16.08 17.72 -11.84
CA LEU A 76 -15.52 16.39 -11.61
C LEU A 76 -16.55 15.40 -11.07
N LYS A 77 -17.42 15.81 -10.13
CA LYS A 77 -18.52 14.96 -9.64
C LYS A 77 -19.44 14.56 -10.78
N ASN A 78 -19.78 15.49 -11.67
CA ASN A 78 -20.60 15.19 -12.83
C ASN A 78 -19.88 14.22 -13.76
N VAL A 79 -18.60 14.42 -14.05
CA VAL A 79 -17.77 13.47 -14.83
C VAL A 79 -17.79 12.06 -14.23
N LEU A 80 -17.69 11.93 -12.90
CA LEU A 80 -17.62 10.63 -12.20
C LEU A 80 -18.98 9.95 -12.03
N LYS A 81 -20.09 10.72 -12.01
CA LYS A 81 -21.46 10.20 -11.92
C LYS A 81 -21.97 9.62 -13.24
N ILE A 82 -21.28 9.82 -14.35
CA ILE A 82 -21.79 9.42 -15.66
C ILE A 82 -21.72 7.89 -15.81
N ASN A 83 -22.80 7.24 -15.39
CA ASN A 83 -23.56 6.32 -16.23
C ASN A 83 -24.75 7.05 -16.91
N GLY A 84 -24.85 8.40 -16.83
CA GLY A 84 -26.04 9.16 -17.22
C GLY A 84 -25.81 10.60 -17.70
N LEU A 85 -24.90 10.84 -18.64
CA LEU A 85 -25.04 11.95 -19.60
C LEU A 85 -25.39 11.34 -20.96
N LEU A 86 -26.55 10.70 -21.02
CA LEU A 86 -27.28 10.51 -22.27
C LEU A 86 -28.33 11.64 -22.40
N ASP A 87 -28.53 12.00 -23.65
CA ASP A 87 -29.62 12.79 -24.23
C ASP A 87 -29.40 14.30 -24.33
N GLY A 88 -29.22 15.04 -23.24
CA GLY A 88 -29.12 16.51 -23.32
C GLY A 88 -27.85 17.01 -24.05
N TYR A 89 -26.68 16.45 -23.70
CA TYR A 89 -25.41 16.84 -24.31
C TYR A 89 -25.20 16.21 -25.70
N LYS A 90 -25.79 15.03 -25.96
CA LYS A 90 -25.79 14.43 -27.31
C LYS A 90 -26.48 15.33 -28.33
N GLN A 91 -27.59 15.98 -27.97
CA GLN A 91 -28.30 16.88 -28.89
C GLN A 91 -27.53 18.18 -29.17
N THR A 92 -26.90 18.77 -28.16
CA THR A 92 -26.10 19.99 -28.34
C THR A 92 -24.81 19.71 -29.13
N ILE A 93 -24.14 18.58 -28.85
CA ILE A 93 -22.98 18.13 -29.63
C ILE A 93 -23.41 17.76 -31.06
N ASN A 94 -24.52 17.04 -31.26
CA ASN A 94 -25.02 16.75 -32.62
C ASN A 94 -25.39 18.03 -33.39
N LYS A 95 -25.99 19.04 -32.76
CA LYS A 95 -26.27 20.33 -33.44
C LYS A 95 -25.01 21.09 -33.83
N ILE A 96 -23.92 20.95 -33.07
CA ILE A 96 -22.63 21.58 -33.38
C ILE A 96 -21.85 20.76 -34.43
N PHE A 97 -21.96 19.42 -34.40
CA PHE A 97 -21.23 18.50 -35.29
C PHE A 97 -21.92 18.23 -36.64
N ILE A 98 -23.23 18.45 -36.78
CA ILE A 98 -23.91 18.31 -38.08
C ILE A 98 -23.37 19.32 -39.14
N ASN A 99 -22.66 20.36 -38.72
CA ASN A 99 -21.96 21.28 -39.64
C ASN A 99 -20.49 20.95 -39.93
N ARG A 100 -19.94 19.83 -39.42
CA ARG A 100 -18.60 19.36 -39.78
C ARG A 100 -18.58 17.84 -39.90
N HIS A 101 -18.45 17.34 -41.13
CA HIS A 101 -18.16 15.94 -41.42
C HIS A 101 -16.88 15.47 -40.70
N SER A 102 -17.00 14.92 -39.49
CA SER A 102 -15.98 14.05 -38.91
C SER A 102 -16.58 13.11 -37.84
N ASN A 103 -16.51 11.81 -38.15
CA ASN A 103 -16.52 10.63 -37.28
C ASN A 103 -17.11 10.69 -35.86
N GLU A 104 -18.14 9.85 -35.65
CA GLU A 104 -18.84 9.42 -34.42
C GLU A 104 -18.02 8.94 -33.19
N LYS A 105 -16.81 9.44 -32.89
CA LYS A 105 -15.91 8.77 -31.90
C LYS A 105 -15.67 9.39 -30.52
N ASN A 106 -16.33 10.48 -30.11
CA ASN A 106 -15.92 11.21 -28.89
C ASN A 106 -17.00 11.39 -27.80
N VAL A 107 -17.70 10.32 -27.42
CA VAL A 107 -18.36 10.27 -26.09
C VAL A 107 -17.28 9.85 -25.08
N LEU A 108 -17.10 10.63 -24.01
CA LEU A 108 -16.10 10.39 -22.95
C LEU A 108 -16.09 8.91 -22.51
N LYS A 109 -15.02 8.17 -22.85
CA LYS A 109 -14.83 6.74 -22.51
C LYS A 109 -14.55 6.48 -21.02
N ILE A 110 -14.99 7.34 -20.13
CA ILE A 110 -14.78 7.21 -18.68
C ILE A 110 -15.56 6.01 -18.11
N ASN A 111 -16.57 5.52 -18.85
CA ASN A 111 -17.33 4.32 -18.50
C ASN A 111 -16.44 3.08 -18.33
N ASP A 112 -15.32 3.01 -19.06
CA ASP A 112 -14.40 1.86 -19.04
C ASP A 112 -13.52 1.80 -17.77
N LEU A 113 -13.57 2.82 -16.90
CA LEU A 113 -12.86 2.81 -15.61
C LEU A 113 -13.62 1.99 -14.56
N SER A 114 -12.89 1.31 -13.67
CA SER A 114 -13.51 0.49 -12.63
C SER A 114 -14.33 1.34 -11.65
N ASP A 115 -15.40 0.76 -11.11
CA ASP A 115 -16.25 1.43 -10.13
C ASP A 115 -15.48 1.77 -8.85
N VAL A 116 -14.56 0.90 -8.43
CA VAL A 116 -13.67 1.15 -7.29
C VAL A 116 -12.85 2.42 -7.52
N TYR A 117 -12.28 2.61 -8.71
CA TYR A 117 -11.54 3.83 -9.07
C TYR A 117 -12.43 5.08 -8.98
N LYS A 118 -13.62 5.06 -9.61
CA LYS A 118 -14.57 6.18 -9.61
C LYS A 118 -15.05 6.52 -8.18
N GLN A 119 -15.40 5.51 -7.39
CA GLN A 119 -15.87 5.67 -6.01
C GLN A 119 -14.77 6.21 -5.10
N THR A 120 -13.53 5.74 -5.26
CA THR A 120 -12.36 6.22 -4.53
C THR A 120 -12.18 7.72 -4.75
N ILE A 121 -12.15 8.16 -6.01
CA ILE A 121 -12.02 9.58 -6.35
C ILE A 121 -13.19 10.38 -5.79
N SER A 122 -14.42 9.88 -5.91
CA SER A 122 -15.61 10.54 -5.39
C SER A 122 -15.50 10.78 -3.88
N LYS A 123 -15.10 9.76 -3.11
CA LYS A 123 -14.90 9.85 -1.66
C LYS A 123 -13.80 10.85 -1.28
N ILE A 124 -12.68 10.88 -2.02
CA ILE A 124 -11.60 11.87 -1.82
C ILE A 124 -12.11 13.30 -2.10
N LEU A 125 -12.84 13.49 -3.20
CA LEU A 125 -13.39 14.78 -3.61
C LEU A 125 -14.36 15.35 -2.58
N ILE A 126 -15.20 14.52 -1.97
CA ILE A 126 -16.17 14.95 -0.94
C ILE A 126 -15.60 14.86 0.49
N ASN A 127 -14.32 14.54 0.64
CA ASN A 127 -13.63 14.43 1.94
C ASN A 127 -14.28 13.39 2.89
N ARG A 128 -14.72 12.25 2.35
CA ARG A 128 -15.32 11.12 3.08
C ARG A 128 -14.58 9.80 2.87
N HIS A 129 -13.35 9.85 2.37
CA HIS A 129 -12.52 8.66 2.30
C HIS A 129 -11.98 8.34 3.72
N PRO A 130 -12.13 7.11 4.24
CA PRO A 130 -11.81 6.75 5.63
C PRO A 130 -10.44 7.28 6.08
N LEU A 131 -9.37 6.87 5.38
CA LEU A 131 -8.00 7.25 5.75
C LEU A 131 -7.59 8.68 5.38
N LEU A 132 -8.36 9.39 4.56
CA LEU A 132 -7.91 10.63 3.91
C LEU A 132 -8.73 11.85 4.32
N GLN A 133 -9.57 11.80 5.35
CA GLN A 133 -10.26 13.00 5.80
C GLN A 133 -9.24 14.08 6.24
N LEU A 134 -9.43 15.30 5.75
CA LEU A 134 -8.62 16.48 6.07
C LEU A 134 -9.48 17.65 6.53
N ASN A 135 -8.93 18.45 7.45
CA ASN A 135 -9.47 19.73 7.89
C ASN A 135 -8.30 20.65 8.31
N SER A 136 -8.59 21.89 8.66
CA SER A 136 -7.58 22.91 9.02
C SER A 136 -6.78 22.64 10.30
N LYS A 137 -7.07 21.55 11.03
CA LYS A 137 -6.37 21.14 12.26
C LYS A 137 -5.38 20.00 12.04
N VAL A 138 -5.27 19.47 10.81
CA VAL A 138 -4.32 18.39 10.52
C VAL A 138 -2.88 18.89 10.70
N ASP A 139 -2.05 18.12 11.40
CA ASP A 139 -0.64 18.44 11.56
C ASP A 139 0.19 18.03 10.32
N ASN A 140 1.42 18.53 10.24
CA ASN A 140 2.30 18.28 9.10
C ASN A 140 2.69 16.80 8.94
N SER A 141 2.90 16.07 10.04
CA SER A 141 3.25 14.64 10.00
C SER A 141 2.06 13.83 9.46
N SER A 142 0.85 14.07 9.98
CA SER A 142 -0.39 13.49 9.48
C SER A 142 -0.63 13.81 8.00
N LEU A 143 -0.32 15.04 7.57
CA LEU A 143 -0.48 15.44 6.17
C LEU A 143 0.49 14.70 5.23
N LEU A 144 1.76 14.52 5.63
CA LEU A 144 2.77 13.76 4.89
C LEU A 144 2.42 12.26 4.82
N MET A 145 1.98 11.68 5.94
CA MET A 145 1.52 10.29 5.96
C MET A 145 0.31 10.10 5.04
N LYS A 146 -0.70 10.99 5.12
CA LYS A 146 -1.88 10.96 4.25
C LYS A 146 -1.53 11.15 2.77
N SER A 147 -0.46 11.89 2.42
CA SER A 147 -0.04 11.98 1.01
C SER A 147 0.47 10.63 0.50
N VAL A 148 1.21 9.88 1.32
CA VAL A 148 1.64 8.52 0.99
C VAL A 148 0.44 7.57 0.87
N ILE A 149 -0.47 7.57 1.86
CA ILE A 149 -1.71 6.77 1.80
C ILE A 149 -2.47 7.06 0.50
N ALA A 150 -2.62 8.34 0.14
CA ALA A 150 -3.32 8.73 -1.06
C ALA A 150 -2.63 8.25 -2.35
N HIS A 151 -1.30 8.20 -2.38
CA HIS A 151 -0.54 7.70 -3.53
C HIS A 151 -0.62 6.17 -3.63
N VAL A 152 -0.56 5.43 -2.52
CA VAL A 152 -0.82 3.98 -2.50
C VAL A 152 -2.21 3.68 -3.10
N ILE A 153 -3.24 4.39 -2.63
CA ILE A 153 -4.60 4.27 -3.14
C ILE A 153 -4.66 4.64 -4.63
N ALA A 154 -4.06 5.77 -5.03
CA ALA A 154 -4.06 6.22 -6.42
C ALA A 154 -3.47 5.19 -7.37
N LEU A 155 -2.33 4.58 -7.01
CA LEU A 155 -1.68 3.54 -7.81
C LEU A 155 -2.57 2.30 -7.93
N HIS A 156 -3.00 1.72 -6.81
CA HIS A 156 -3.72 0.45 -6.83
C HIS A 156 -5.17 0.58 -7.34
N ALA A 157 -5.84 1.71 -7.11
CA ALA A 157 -7.13 2.00 -7.75
C ALA A 157 -7.00 2.11 -9.28
N SER A 158 -5.86 2.58 -9.78
CA SER A 158 -5.61 2.80 -11.22
C SER A 158 -5.20 1.53 -11.97
N MET A 159 -4.87 0.45 -11.27
CA MET A 159 -4.53 -0.84 -11.86
C MET A 159 -5.76 -1.75 -11.95
N PRO A 160 -5.84 -2.64 -12.94
CA PRO A 160 -6.86 -3.68 -12.93
C PRO A 160 -6.63 -4.65 -11.74
N PRO A 161 -7.68 -5.26 -11.17
CA PRO A 161 -7.57 -6.11 -9.99
C PRO A 161 -6.51 -7.22 -10.11
N GLU A 162 -6.42 -7.84 -11.28
CA GLU A 162 -5.53 -8.95 -11.61
C GLU A 162 -4.07 -8.55 -11.85
N ALA A 163 -3.75 -7.25 -11.89
CA ALA A 163 -2.38 -6.78 -12.15
C ALA A 163 -1.39 -7.20 -11.05
N SER A 164 -1.84 -7.18 -9.79
CA SER A 164 -1.01 -7.54 -8.64
C SER A 164 -1.87 -7.96 -7.46
N PRO A 165 -1.33 -8.72 -6.49
CA PRO A 165 -2.04 -9.05 -5.27
C PRO A 165 -2.53 -7.82 -4.49
N LEU A 166 -1.78 -6.72 -4.52
CA LEU A 166 -2.18 -5.46 -3.87
C LEU A 166 -3.36 -4.78 -4.59
N ALA A 167 -3.40 -4.83 -5.93
CA ALA A 167 -4.58 -4.40 -6.67
C ALA A 167 -5.78 -5.31 -6.35
N THR A 168 -5.59 -6.63 -6.34
CA THR A 168 -6.66 -7.58 -5.97
C THR A 168 -7.19 -7.27 -4.57
N LEU A 169 -6.32 -7.01 -3.60
CA LEU A 169 -6.69 -6.66 -2.23
C LEU A 169 -7.58 -5.41 -2.16
N PHE A 170 -7.29 -4.40 -2.98
CA PHE A 170 -8.05 -3.15 -3.00
C PHE A 170 -9.39 -3.26 -3.73
N HIS A 171 -9.43 -3.98 -4.85
CA HIS A 171 -10.62 -4.06 -5.70
C HIS A 171 -11.58 -5.19 -5.30
N LYS A 172 -11.08 -6.26 -4.66
CA LYS A 172 -11.79 -7.52 -4.41
C LYS A 172 -11.54 -8.05 -2.99
N LEU A 173 -11.61 -7.15 -2.00
CA LEU A 173 -11.29 -7.47 -0.61
C LEU A 173 -12.15 -8.63 -0.05
N ASP A 174 -13.40 -8.74 -0.48
CA ASP A 174 -14.33 -9.82 -0.13
C ASP A 174 -13.88 -11.20 -0.64
N GLU A 175 -13.23 -11.27 -1.81
CA GLU A 175 -12.67 -12.51 -2.37
C GLU A 175 -11.34 -12.92 -1.69
N CYS A 176 -10.70 -11.99 -0.97
CA CYS A 176 -9.36 -12.17 -0.39
C CYS A 176 -9.31 -13.09 0.85
N GLN A 177 -10.46 -13.57 1.34
CA GLN A 177 -10.49 -14.56 2.43
C GLN A 177 -9.90 -15.93 2.04
N SER A 178 -9.74 -16.16 0.74
CA SER A 178 -9.26 -17.43 0.18
C SER A 178 -7.79 -17.39 -0.30
N ILE A 179 -7.07 -16.30 0.00
CA ILE A 179 -5.66 -16.11 -0.40
C ILE A 179 -4.79 -15.79 0.81
N PHE A 180 -3.49 -16.07 0.71
CA PHE A 180 -2.51 -15.72 1.74
C PHE A 180 -2.14 -14.24 1.62
N ILE A 181 -2.60 -13.42 2.58
CA ILE A 181 -2.40 -11.97 2.54
C ILE A 181 -0.90 -11.63 2.74
N PRO A 182 -0.29 -10.80 1.87
CA PRO A 182 1.09 -10.33 2.04
C PRO A 182 1.28 -9.61 3.37
N ALA A 183 2.48 -9.69 3.93
CA ALA A 183 2.87 -9.14 5.24
C ALA A 183 1.98 -9.54 6.43
N CYS A 184 0.96 -10.39 6.24
CA CYS A 184 0.20 -10.93 7.34
C CYS A 184 1.06 -11.93 8.13
N ILE A 185 0.80 -12.06 9.44
CA ILE A 185 1.52 -12.98 10.31
C ILE A 185 1.46 -14.43 9.80
N SER A 186 2.48 -15.21 10.18
CA SER A 186 2.62 -16.62 9.83
C SER A 186 2.71 -17.48 11.09
N ASP A 187 2.50 -18.78 10.92
CA ASP A 187 2.97 -19.79 11.86
C ASP A 187 4.50 -19.81 11.89
N ILE A 188 5.07 -19.03 12.83
CA ILE A 188 6.52 -18.88 13.00
C ILE A 188 7.20 -20.23 13.28
N GLU A 189 6.52 -21.16 13.96
CA GLU A 189 7.07 -22.49 14.26
C GLU A 189 7.29 -23.27 12.95
N ALA A 190 6.27 -23.33 12.08
CA ALA A 190 6.39 -24.00 10.79
C ALA A 190 7.41 -23.34 9.85
N VAL A 191 7.51 -22.00 9.86
CA VAL A 191 8.46 -21.25 9.04
C VAL A 191 9.91 -21.56 9.44
N LEU A 192 10.25 -21.48 10.74
CA LEU A 192 11.61 -21.73 11.23
C LEU A 192 12.04 -23.16 10.94
N LEU A 193 11.14 -24.12 11.19
CA LEU A 193 11.44 -25.53 10.98
C LEU A 193 11.62 -25.87 9.50
N SER A 194 10.77 -25.34 8.62
CA SER A 194 10.89 -25.55 7.17
C SER A 194 12.19 -24.99 6.60
N ALA A 195 12.71 -23.89 7.16
CA ALA A 195 13.98 -23.29 6.75
C ALA A 195 15.18 -24.25 6.95
N VAL A 196 15.23 -24.90 8.11
CA VAL A 196 16.32 -25.82 8.47
C VAL A 196 16.24 -27.08 7.61
N VAL A 197 15.04 -27.60 7.38
CA VAL A 197 14.83 -28.77 6.52
C VAL A 197 15.18 -28.47 5.06
N ALA A 198 14.79 -27.30 4.53
CA ALA A 198 15.10 -26.91 3.15
C ALA A 198 16.61 -26.78 2.87
N SER A 199 17.41 -26.49 3.91
CA SER A 199 18.88 -26.48 3.82
C SER A 199 19.51 -27.88 3.86
N GLY A 200 18.72 -28.94 3.68
CA GLY A 200 19.16 -30.33 3.80
C GLY A 200 19.33 -30.81 5.24
N GLY A 201 18.88 -30.00 6.22
CA GLY A 201 18.94 -30.32 7.63
C GLY A 201 17.78 -31.19 8.11
N GLN A 202 17.82 -31.55 9.38
CA GLN A 202 16.70 -32.16 10.10
C GLN A 202 16.67 -31.60 11.52
N VAL A 203 15.50 -31.55 12.14
CA VAL A 203 15.29 -30.90 13.44
C VAL A 203 14.41 -31.73 14.35
N THR A 204 14.63 -31.65 15.65
CA THR A 204 13.77 -32.23 16.69
C THR A 204 13.39 -31.13 17.66
N ARG A 205 12.11 -30.99 17.94
CA ARG A 205 11.57 -30.05 18.92
C ARG A 205 11.69 -30.63 20.32
N TYR A 206 12.04 -29.76 21.25
CA TYR A 206 12.07 -30.02 22.67
C TYR A 206 11.32 -28.91 23.41
N SER A 207 10.87 -29.20 24.63
CA SER A 207 10.34 -28.20 25.55
C SER A 207 11.04 -28.30 26.90
N CYS A 208 11.44 -27.16 27.44
CA CYS A 208 11.72 -27.01 28.86
C CYS A 208 10.44 -27.26 29.67
N GLU A 209 10.57 -27.74 30.90
CA GLU A 209 9.45 -27.93 31.85
C GLU A 209 8.67 -26.64 32.09
N CYS A 210 9.30 -25.47 31.96
CA CYS A 210 8.61 -24.18 32.04
C CYS A 210 7.75 -23.84 30.81
N GLY A 211 7.76 -24.68 29.77
CA GLY A 211 7.00 -24.48 28.53
C GLY A 211 7.81 -23.93 27.35
N TYR A 212 9.02 -23.42 27.56
CA TYR A 212 9.86 -22.88 26.48
C TYR A 212 10.22 -23.95 25.45
N LYS A 213 9.82 -23.75 24.19
CA LYS A 213 10.15 -24.65 23.08
C LYS A 213 11.49 -24.26 22.46
N TYR A 214 12.30 -25.27 22.11
CA TYR A 214 13.58 -25.08 21.42
C TYR A 214 13.87 -26.24 20.44
N LEU A 215 14.83 -26.03 19.55
CA LEU A 215 15.14 -26.97 18.47
C LEU A 215 16.55 -27.56 18.64
N ILE A 216 16.69 -28.84 18.33
CA ILE A 216 17.99 -29.52 18.18
C ILE A 216 18.10 -30.02 16.74
N ALA A 217 19.12 -29.57 16.02
CA ALA A 217 19.38 -29.96 14.64
C ALA A 217 20.09 -31.33 14.52
N HIS A 218 20.45 -31.74 13.31
CA HIS A 218 21.21 -32.96 13.02
C HIS A 218 20.55 -34.23 13.59
N CYS A 219 21.25 -35.05 14.38
CA CYS A 219 20.69 -36.29 14.91
C CYS A 219 19.52 -36.07 15.89
N GLY A 220 19.23 -34.81 16.27
CA GLY A 220 18.13 -34.47 17.16
C GLY A 220 18.36 -34.95 18.59
N GLN A 221 19.63 -35.06 19.00
CA GLN A 221 20.06 -35.45 20.34
C GLN A 221 20.92 -34.35 20.94
N ALA A 222 20.83 -34.17 22.25
CA ALA A 222 21.48 -33.08 22.94
C ALA A 222 23.00 -33.28 23.06
N ILE A 223 23.76 -32.37 22.48
CA ILE A 223 25.24 -32.33 22.57
C ILE A 223 25.77 -31.05 23.22
N GLU A 224 24.93 -30.03 23.32
CA GLU A 224 25.22 -28.74 23.94
C GLU A 224 24.11 -28.37 24.92
N ALA A 225 24.49 -27.65 25.99
CA ALA A 225 23.60 -27.23 27.05
C ALA A 225 23.74 -25.72 27.31
N THR A 226 22.61 -25.05 27.53
CA THR A 226 22.57 -23.62 27.88
C THR A 226 21.43 -23.34 28.86
N ARG A 227 21.36 -22.12 29.41
CA ARG A 227 20.24 -21.72 30.27
C ARG A 227 19.01 -21.41 29.43
N CYS A 228 17.85 -21.84 29.91
CA CYS A 228 16.55 -21.51 29.31
C CYS A 228 16.37 -19.98 29.29
N PRO A 229 16.12 -19.34 28.15
CA PRO A 229 15.99 -17.88 28.08
C PRO A 229 14.74 -17.37 28.82
N ASP A 230 13.66 -18.16 28.87
CA ASP A 230 12.43 -17.79 29.55
C ASP A 230 12.56 -17.86 31.07
N CYS A 231 12.73 -19.07 31.63
CA CYS A 231 12.75 -19.22 33.09
C CYS A 231 14.11 -18.92 33.71
N LYS A 232 15.18 -18.78 32.91
CA LYS A 232 16.56 -18.42 33.29
C LYS A 232 17.26 -19.37 34.28
N THR A 233 16.52 -20.29 34.88
CA THR A 233 16.97 -21.19 35.96
C THR A 233 17.28 -22.58 35.44
N ARG A 234 16.47 -23.13 34.54
CA ARG A 234 16.65 -24.50 34.02
C ARG A 234 17.67 -24.54 32.88
N THR A 235 18.35 -25.67 32.74
CA THR A 235 19.22 -25.96 31.60
C THR A 235 18.39 -26.57 30.48
N ILE A 236 18.51 -26.04 29.26
CA ILE A 236 17.97 -26.64 28.03
C ILE A 236 19.09 -27.32 27.23
N GLY A 237 18.73 -28.31 26.41
CA GLY A 237 19.71 -29.13 25.70
C GLY A 237 20.25 -30.26 26.57
N GLY A 238 21.57 -30.41 26.65
CA GLY A 238 22.22 -31.54 27.33
C GLY A 238 23.61 -31.85 26.77
N GLY A 239 24.18 -33.00 27.09
CA GLY A 239 25.53 -33.36 26.64
C GLY A 239 25.67 -34.85 26.44
N ASN A 240 26.61 -35.27 25.58
CA ASN A 240 26.86 -36.68 25.26
C ASN A 240 25.59 -37.44 24.82
N PHE A 241 24.73 -36.80 24.02
CA PHE A 241 23.46 -37.35 23.56
C PHE A 241 22.41 -37.58 24.67
N ILE A 242 22.64 -37.06 25.88
CA ILE A 242 21.72 -37.14 27.02
C ILE A 242 21.08 -35.78 27.24
N THR A 243 19.74 -35.75 27.27
CA THR A 243 18.98 -34.51 27.48
C THR A 243 19.01 -34.13 28.96
N ALA A 244 19.20 -32.85 29.27
CA ALA A 244 19.18 -32.34 30.64
C ALA A 244 17.81 -32.56 31.31
N ALA A 245 17.81 -32.79 32.62
CA ALA A 245 16.59 -33.01 33.40
C ALA A 245 15.59 -31.84 33.24
N GLY A 246 14.29 -32.16 33.20
CA GLY A 246 13.24 -31.17 32.97
C GLY A 246 13.08 -30.74 31.51
N ASN A 247 13.74 -31.40 30.55
CA ASN A 247 13.48 -31.21 29.12
C ASN A 247 12.69 -32.40 28.56
N ARG A 248 11.71 -32.12 27.72
CA ARG A 248 10.88 -33.12 27.06
C ARG A 248 11.10 -33.04 25.55
N ARG A 249 11.50 -34.16 24.95
CA ARG A 249 11.49 -34.31 23.48
C ARG A 249 10.05 -34.37 22.99
N LEU A 250 9.72 -33.57 21.98
CA LEU A 250 8.36 -33.46 21.45
C LEU A 250 8.14 -34.34 20.21
N ASP A 251 9.20 -34.61 19.44
CA ASP A 251 9.11 -35.43 18.22
C ASP A 251 9.74 -36.81 18.40
N ALA A 252 9.02 -37.85 17.98
CA ALA A 252 9.50 -39.23 18.04
C ALA A 252 10.70 -39.49 17.11
N LYS A 253 10.79 -38.76 15.99
CA LYS A 253 11.91 -38.81 15.02
C LYS A 253 12.24 -37.40 14.55
N PRO A 254 13.50 -37.13 14.14
CA PRO A 254 13.82 -35.85 13.51
C PRO A 254 12.93 -35.57 12.31
N ILE A 255 12.43 -34.34 12.23
CA ILE A 255 11.64 -33.84 11.13
C ILE A 255 12.57 -33.60 9.94
N ARG A 256 12.29 -34.28 8.83
CA ARG A 256 13.08 -34.28 7.58
C ARG A 256 12.32 -33.78 6.37
N GLY A 257 11.02 -33.57 6.52
CA GLY A 257 10.12 -33.12 5.45
C GLY A 257 9.58 -31.72 5.74
N PRO A 258 8.95 -31.08 4.73
CA PRO A 258 8.24 -29.83 4.94
C PRO A 258 7.25 -29.98 6.09
N ILE A 259 7.19 -28.98 6.96
CA ILE A 259 6.21 -28.94 8.03
C ILE A 259 4.94 -28.33 7.48
N ASP A 260 3.81 -28.97 7.74
CA ASP A 260 2.50 -28.40 7.45
C ASP A 260 2.39 -27.05 8.17
N SER A 261 2.37 -25.99 7.37
CA SER A 261 2.17 -24.64 7.89
C SER A 261 0.75 -24.50 8.39
N ASN A 262 0.55 -24.02 9.62
CA ASN A 262 -0.76 -23.56 10.07
C ASN A 262 -1.09 -22.15 9.57
N ASP A 263 -0.33 -21.62 8.59
CA ASP A 263 -0.72 -20.41 7.89
C ASP A 263 -2.15 -20.57 7.36
N GLN A 264 -2.98 -19.57 7.64
CA GLN A 264 -4.35 -19.54 7.16
C GLN A 264 -4.46 -18.55 6.00
N ALA A 265 -5.32 -18.88 5.04
CA ALA A 265 -5.77 -17.91 4.05
C ALA A 265 -6.69 -16.86 4.71
N GLY A 266 -6.76 -15.69 4.09
CA GLY A 266 -7.38 -14.51 4.67
C GLY A 266 -6.40 -13.69 5.51
N TYR A 267 -6.89 -12.56 6.02
CA TYR A 267 -6.13 -11.75 6.95
C TYR A 267 -6.23 -12.35 8.34
N ILE A 268 -5.12 -12.45 9.06
CA ILE A 268 -5.07 -12.90 10.45
C ILE A 268 -4.88 -11.65 11.31
N GLY A 269 -5.76 -11.47 12.28
CA GLY A 269 -5.71 -10.34 13.21
C GLY A 269 -4.42 -10.28 14.02
N GLU A 270 -3.91 -9.07 14.23
CA GLU A 270 -2.72 -8.84 15.04
C GLU A 270 -2.86 -7.53 15.84
N LEU A 271 -2.03 -7.36 16.87
CA LEU A 271 -1.90 -6.10 17.58
C LEU A 271 -0.79 -5.27 16.97
N THR A 272 -0.82 -3.94 17.16
CA THR A 272 0.31 -3.09 16.79
C THR A 272 1.58 -3.56 17.52
N ASN A 273 2.68 -3.63 16.78
CA ASN A 273 3.96 -4.11 17.29
C ASN A 273 5.02 -3.02 17.12
N GLN A 274 5.49 -2.46 18.22
CA GLN A 274 6.50 -1.41 18.25
C GLN A 274 7.94 -1.94 18.19
N THR A 275 8.12 -3.27 18.20
CA THR A 275 9.47 -3.86 18.13
C THR A 275 10.11 -3.51 16.80
N MET A 276 11.20 -2.74 16.87
CA MET A 276 11.92 -2.22 15.72
C MET A 276 12.31 -3.31 14.71
N MET A 277 12.86 -4.42 15.20
CA MET A 277 13.36 -5.50 14.35
C MET A 277 12.31 -6.58 14.04
N HIS A 278 11.04 -6.34 14.39
CA HIS A 278 9.98 -7.28 14.06
C HIS A 278 9.80 -7.36 12.54
N SER A 279 9.67 -8.60 12.08
CA SER A 279 9.39 -8.96 10.71
C SER A 279 8.68 -10.31 10.69
N VAL A 280 8.12 -10.64 9.53
CA VAL A 280 7.51 -11.95 9.28
C VAL A 280 8.32 -12.69 8.23
N ARG A 281 8.37 -14.02 8.38
CA ARG A 281 9.07 -14.92 7.48
C ARG A 281 10.55 -14.53 7.31
N PHE A 282 10.97 -14.21 6.10
CA PHE A 282 12.36 -13.84 5.75
C PHE A 282 12.47 -12.40 5.24
N MET A 283 11.44 -11.58 5.46
CA MET A 283 11.48 -10.18 5.06
C MET A 283 12.41 -9.41 6.00
N ALA A 284 13.20 -8.48 5.46
CA ALA A 284 13.88 -7.50 6.30
C ALA A 284 12.84 -6.62 7.02
N PRO A 285 13.11 -6.14 8.26
CA PRO A 285 12.15 -5.33 9.01
C PRO A 285 11.62 -4.12 8.23
N ILE A 286 12.48 -3.41 7.51
CA ILE A 286 12.08 -2.26 6.66
C ILE A 286 11.06 -2.71 5.59
N SER A 287 11.34 -3.80 4.88
CA SER A 287 10.48 -4.32 3.82
C SER A 287 9.14 -4.81 4.35
N TYR A 288 9.16 -5.45 5.52
CA TYR A 288 7.94 -5.84 6.23
C TYR A 288 7.08 -4.62 6.54
N ARG A 289 7.64 -3.61 7.23
CA ARG A 289 6.89 -2.42 7.66
C ARG A 289 6.30 -1.63 6.49
N ILE A 290 7.04 -1.50 5.38
CA ILE A 290 6.54 -0.83 4.18
C ILE A 290 5.37 -1.61 3.56
N LEU A 291 5.53 -2.92 3.38
CA LEU A 291 4.48 -3.75 2.78
C LEU A 291 3.25 -3.83 3.68
N HIS A 292 3.44 -3.99 4.98
CA HIS A 292 2.40 -4.05 5.99
C HIS A 292 1.59 -2.74 6.02
N LEU A 293 2.26 -1.58 5.96
CA LEU A 293 1.61 -0.28 5.80
C LEU A 293 0.75 -0.24 4.53
N PHE A 294 1.29 -0.66 3.38
CA PHE A 294 0.53 -0.67 2.12
C PHE A 294 -0.68 -1.60 2.19
N VAL A 295 -0.55 -2.78 2.80
CA VAL A 295 -1.64 -3.75 3.00
C VAL A 295 -2.77 -3.12 3.83
N HIS A 296 -2.47 -2.48 4.96
CA HIS A 296 -3.48 -1.81 5.79
C HIS A 296 -4.14 -0.62 5.10
N VAL A 297 -3.39 0.15 4.30
CA VAL A 297 -3.95 1.21 3.47
C VAL A 297 -5.00 0.66 2.49
N LEU A 298 -4.71 -0.46 1.84
CA LEU A 298 -5.60 -1.03 0.82
C LEU A 298 -6.81 -1.74 1.42
N ILE A 299 -6.65 -2.39 2.58
CA ILE A 299 -7.75 -2.98 3.35
C ILE A 299 -8.75 -1.88 3.75
N SER A 300 -8.28 -0.79 4.38
CA SER A 300 -9.16 0.29 4.86
C SER A 300 -9.59 1.28 3.77
N GLY A 301 -8.85 1.36 2.65
CA GLY A 301 -9.26 2.13 1.47
C GLY A 301 -10.44 1.51 0.69
N SER A 302 -10.77 0.25 0.98
CA SER A 302 -11.94 -0.44 0.42
C SER A 302 -13.27 0.09 1.00
N SER A 303 -14.41 -0.53 0.64
CA SER A 303 -15.71 -0.17 1.23
C SER A 303 -15.76 -0.50 2.73
N PRO A 304 -16.20 0.43 3.62
CA PRO A 304 -16.23 0.19 5.06
C PRO A 304 -16.93 -1.11 5.49
N ALA A 305 -18.07 -1.43 4.86
CA ALA A 305 -18.82 -2.65 5.15
C ALA A 305 -18.03 -3.93 4.78
N VAL A 306 -17.33 -3.89 3.64
CA VAL A 306 -16.49 -5.01 3.19
C VAL A 306 -15.26 -5.15 4.11
N THR A 307 -14.63 -4.03 4.46
CA THR A 307 -13.46 -4.02 5.36
C THR A 307 -13.80 -4.56 6.75
N ASN A 308 -14.91 -4.12 7.36
CA ASN A 308 -15.35 -4.62 8.66
C ASN A 308 -15.57 -6.14 8.62
N ASN A 309 -16.33 -6.64 7.62
CA ASN A 309 -16.57 -8.07 7.47
C ASN A 309 -15.28 -8.85 7.23
N PHE A 310 -14.35 -8.28 6.46
CA PHE A 310 -13.08 -8.92 6.13
C PHE A 310 -12.19 -9.09 7.38
N LEU A 311 -12.06 -8.04 8.19
CA LEU A 311 -11.23 -8.07 9.39
C LEU A 311 -11.88 -8.87 10.53
N GLN A 312 -13.18 -8.66 10.81
CA GLN A 312 -13.86 -9.31 11.94
C GLN A 312 -13.91 -10.83 11.84
N LYS A 313 -13.92 -11.38 10.61
CA LYS A 313 -13.98 -12.84 10.39
C LYS A 313 -12.82 -13.59 11.08
N ASN A 314 -11.64 -12.97 11.14
CA ASN A 314 -10.41 -13.58 11.64
C ASN A 314 -9.74 -12.73 12.73
N ASN A 315 -10.38 -11.64 13.18
CA ASN A 315 -9.87 -10.75 14.19
C ASN A 315 -11.00 -10.20 15.09
N GLN A 316 -11.13 -10.75 16.29
CA GLN A 316 -12.15 -10.32 17.26
C GLN A 316 -11.89 -8.94 17.87
N VAL A 317 -10.72 -8.31 17.65
CA VAL A 317 -10.41 -6.96 18.15
C VAL A 317 -10.59 -5.85 17.10
N ALA A 318 -11.01 -6.18 15.87
CA ALA A 318 -11.22 -5.21 14.79
C ALA A 318 -12.67 -4.69 14.70
N ASP A 319 -13.24 -4.23 15.81
CA ASP A 319 -14.61 -3.69 15.84
C ASP A 319 -14.76 -2.41 15.02
N ASN A 320 -13.70 -1.58 14.99
CA ASN A 320 -13.58 -0.41 14.12
C ASN A 320 -12.41 -0.62 13.16
N ALA A 321 -12.71 -1.11 11.95
CA ALA A 321 -11.69 -1.39 10.94
C ALA A 321 -10.89 -0.16 10.51
N GLU A 322 -11.51 1.02 10.46
CA GLU A 322 -10.82 2.26 10.09
C GLU A 322 -9.74 2.59 11.12
N GLN A 323 -10.12 2.56 12.40
CA GLN A 323 -9.18 2.80 13.50
C GLN A 323 -8.09 1.72 13.55
N TYR A 324 -8.47 0.45 13.44
CA TYR A 324 -7.54 -0.68 13.44
C TYR A 324 -6.45 -0.51 12.37
N CYS A 325 -6.84 -0.29 11.11
CA CYS A 325 -5.86 -0.10 10.04
C CYS A 325 -5.03 1.18 10.23
N MET A 326 -5.63 2.27 10.72
CA MET A 326 -4.91 3.52 10.96
C MET A 326 -3.88 3.37 12.09
N ASP A 327 -4.18 2.61 13.14
CA ASP A 327 -3.25 2.30 14.23
C ASP A 327 -2.05 1.52 13.71
N HIS A 328 -2.26 0.53 12.83
CA HIS A 328 -1.16 -0.19 12.19
C HIS A 328 -0.33 0.70 11.26
N ILE A 329 -0.98 1.52 10.41
CA ILE A 329 -0.30 2.46 9.51
C ILE A 329 0.59 3.43 10.32
N GLN A 330 0.05 4.01 11.40
CA GLN A 330 0.79 4.96 12.24
C GLN A 330 1.93 4.26 12.99
N ASN A 331 1.72 3.04 13.47
CA ASN A 331 2.75 2.24 14.11
C ASN A 331 3.90 1.94 13.15
N ASP A 332 3.61 1.47 11.94
CA ASP A 332 4.64 1.17 10.95
C ASP A 332 5.36 2.43 10.50
N TRP A 333 4.65 3.54 10.34
CA TRP A 333 5.25 4.85 10.04
C TRP A 333 6.27 5.25 11.12
N ASN A 334 5.91 5.15 12.39
CA ASN A 334 6.79 5.50 13.50
C ASN A 334 8.01 4.57 13.58
N VAL A 335 7.79 3.26 13.49
CA VAL A 335 8.88 2.27 13.49
C VAL A 335 9.80 2.47 12.29
N LEU A 336 9.28 2.80 11.11
CA LEU A 336 10.09 3.10 9.93
C LEU A 336 10.99 4.32 10.13
N LYS A 337 10.49 5.39 10.77
CA LYS A 337 11.32 6.56 11.10
C LYS A 337 12.49 6.20 11.99
N GLU A 338 12.26 5.32 12.97
CA GLU A 338 13.31 4.85 13.88
C GLU A 338 14.33 3.95 13.16
N ILE A 339 13.88 2.93 12.42
CA ILE A 339 14.79 1.98 11.74
C ILE A 339 15.63 2.70 10.67
N LEU A 340 15.03 3.63 9.93
CA LEU A 340 15.69 4.35 8.84
C LEU A 340 16.42 5.62 9.33
N ASN A 341 16.28 5.96 10.61
CA ASN A 341 16.79 7.19 11.21
C ASN A 341 16.46 8.45 10.38
N CYS A 342 15.17 8.66 10.11
CA CYS A 342 14.70 9.77 9.27
C CYS A 342 13.44 10.46 9.84
N ASN A 343 13.18 11.69 9.40
CA ASN A 343 11.98 12.44 9.76
C ASN A 343 10.79 12.11 8.84
N ASP A 344 9.60 12.63 9.16
CA ASP A 344 8.37 12.38 8.41
C ASP A 344 8.48 12.76 6.92
N GLU A 345 9.16 13.87 6.60
CA GLU A 345 9.31 14.34 5.22
C GLU A 345 10.20 13.39 4.40
N ASN A 346 11.34 13.01 4.97
CA ASN A 346 12.28 12.08 4.35
C ASN A 346 11.66 10.68 4.18
N LEU A 347 10.88 10.21 5.16
CA LEU A 347 10.13 8.97 5.04
C LEU A 347 9.08 9.07 3.92
N ALA A 348 8.34 10.17 3.85
CA ALA A 348 7.36 10.40 2.78
C ALA A 348 8.02 10.37 1.39
N LEU A 349 9.16 11.02 1.21
CA LEU A 349 9.92 11.02 -0.04
C LEU A 349 10.40 9.63 -0.43
N LEU A 350 10.94 8.86 0.52
CA LEU A 350 11.36 7.48 0.29
C LEU A 350 10.18 6.59 -0.12
N LEU A 351 9.03 6.69 0.56
CA LEU A 351 7.86 5.88 0.21
C LEU A 351 7.27 6.29 -1.14
N HIS A 352 7.28 7.58 -1.48
CA HIS A 352 6.88 8.05 -2.80
C HIS A 352 7.86 7.62 -3.90
N SER A 353 9.16 7.49 -3.63
CA SER A 353 10.13 6.96 -4.61
C SER A 353 9.88 5.47 -4.89
N ILE A 354 9.54 4.69 -3.86
CA ILE A 354 9.11 3.29 -4.01
C ILE A 354 7.84 3.19 -4.85
N LEU A 355 6.83 4.03 -4.59
CA LEU A 355 5.58 4.06 -5.36
C LEU A 355 5.77 4.53 -6.81
N SER A 356 6.70 5.46 -7.05
CA SER A 356 7.13 5.84 -8.40
C SER A 356 7.77 4.66 -9.15
N LEU A 357 8.63 3.90 -8.49
CA LEU A 357 9.23 2.70 -9.06
C LEU A 357 8.19 1.61 -9.36
N MET A 358 7.20 1.42 -8.47
CA MET A 358 6.06 0.52 -8.71
C MET A 358 5.14 1.01 -9.83
N THR A 359 5.05 2.32 -10.07
CA THR A 359 4.28 2.88 -11.20
C THR A 359 4.98 2.60 -12.52
N GLN A 360 6.31 2.75 -12.56
CA GLN A 360 7.13 2.49 -13.75
C GLN A 360 7.24 0.99 -14.06
N ASN A 361 7.34 0.17 -13.02
CA ASN A 361 7.44 -1.28 -13.11
C ASN A 361 6.38 -1.93 -12.21
N PRO A 362 5.13 -2.08 -12.66
CA PRO A 362 4.06 -2.65 -11.85
C PRO A 362 4.42 -4.01 -11.24
N PRO A 363 4.06 -4.28 -9.97
CA PRO A 363 4.30 -5.57 -9.34
C PRO A 363 3.64 -6.69 -10.14
N PRO A 364 4.30 -7.85 -10.31
CA PRO A 364 3.74 -8.95 -11.07
C PRO A 364 2.52 -9.54 -10.36
N ALA A 365 1.60 -10.08 -11.17
CA ALA A 365 0.44 -10.83 -10.72
C ALA A 365 0.86 -12.10 -9.97
N SER A 366 0.08 -12.49 -8.97
CA SER A 366 0.15 -13.79 -8.32
C SER A 366 -1.19 -14.10 -7.65
N ALA A 367 -1.61 -15.36 -7.67
CA ALA A 367 -2.88 -15.77 -7.09
C ALA A 367 -2.84 -15.89 -5.55
N LEU A 368 -1.64 -16.00 -4.98
CA LEU A 368 -1.39 -16.15 -3.54
C LEU A 368 -2.24 -17.26 -2.90
N LYS A 369 -2.40 -18.40 -3.58
CA LYS A 369 -3.16 -19.56 -3.10
C LYS A 369 -2.35 -20.48 -2.21
N THR A 370 -1.03 -20.30 -2.13
CA THR A 370 -0.18 -21.05 -1.21
C THR A 370 0.75 -20.14 -0.40
N PRO A 371 1.23 -20.57 0.78
CA PRO A 371 2.24 -19.84 1.54
C PRO A 371 3.54 -19.63 0.74
N ALA A 372 3.89 -20.57 -0.14
CA ALA A 372 5.08 -20.50 -0.99
C ALA A 372 4.96 -19.37 -2.03
N GLU A 373 3.82 -19.27 -2.71
CA GLU A 373 3.54 -18.18 -3.66
C GLU A 373 3.59 -16.80 -2.99
N ARG A 374 3.03 -16.68 -1.78
CA ARG A 374 3.14 -15.45 -0.97
C ARG A 374 4.59 -15.12 -0.65
N LYS A 375 5.35 -16.09 -0.14
CA LYS A 375 6.77 -15.90 0.21
C LYS A 375 7.59 -15.45 -1.01
N GLU A 376 7.37 -16.07 -2.16
CA GLU A 376 8.05 -15.70 -3.39
C GLU A 376 7.69 -14.26 -3.81
N TRP A 377 6.40 -13.93 -3.80
CA TRP A 377 5.94 -12.59 -4.16
C TRP A 377 6.53 -11.51 -3.23
N GLU A 378 6.57 -11.75 -1.91
CA GLU A 378 7.17 -10.83 -0.94
C GLU A 378 8.68 -10.68 -1.11
N THR A 379 9.36 -11.77 -1.48
CA THR A 379 10.78 -11.75 -1.82
C THR A 379 11.03 -10.88 -3.05
N ASN A 380 10.18 -11.01 -4.08
CA ASN A 380 10.24 -10.19 -5.29
C ASN A 380 9.93 -8.72 -4.98
N PHE A 381 8.90 -8.45 -4.17
CA PHE A 381 8.56 -7.11 -3.73
C PHE A 381 9.74 -6.43 -3.03
N THR A 382 10.35 -7.14 -2.07
CA THR A 382 11.52 -6.66 -1.33
C THR A 382 12.67 -6.34 -2.27
N ARG A 383 13.05 -7.30 -3.11
CA ARG A 383 14.20 -7.19 -4.03
C ARG A 383 14.03 -6.10 -5.08
N ASN A 384 12.84 -5.96 -5.65
CA ASN A 384 12.61 -5.10 -6.82
C ASN A 384 12.23 -3.68 -6.45
N TYR A 385 11.58 -3.46 -5.30
CA TYR A 385 11.04 -2.14 -4.93
C TYR A 385 11.66 -1.56 -3.67
N VAL A 386 11.85 -2.36 -2.63
CA VAL A 386 12.31 -1.83 -1.33
C VAL A 386 13.84 -1.75 -1.26
N SER A 387 14.53 -2.87 -1.44
CA SER A 387 15.99 -2.95 -1.28
C SER A 387 16.77 -1.92 -2.14
N PRO A 388 16.39 -1.64 -3.40
CA PRO A 388 17.08 -0.61 -4.19
C PRO A 388 16.95 0.79 -3.60
N GLN A 389 15.83 1.10 -2.95
CA GLN A 389 15.52 2.42 -2.39
C GLN A 389 16.06 2.59 -0.95
N THR A 390 16.25 1.48 -0.22
CA THR A 390 16.67 1.51 1.19
C THR A 390 18.15 1.22 1.39
N LYS A 391 18.89 0.83 0.34
CA LYS A 391 20.35 0.59 0.41
C LYS A 391 21.12 1.86 0.79
N ASN A 392 20.71 3.00 0.23
CA ASN A 392 21.22 4.33 0.58
C ASN A 392 20.04 5.31 0.61
N VAL A 393 19.45 5.47 1.79
CA VAL A 393 18.23 6.27 2.00
C VAL A 393 18.48 7.75 1.66
N THR A 394 19.61 8.30 2.11
CA THR A 394 19.97 9.72 1.87
C THR A 394 20.09 10.02 0.38
N GLU A 395 20.79 9.17 -0.37
CA GLU A 395 20.94 9.31 -1.83
C GLU A 395 19.60 9.15 -2.55
N THR A 396 18.80 8.16 -2.15
CA THR A 396 17.47 7.94 -2.73
C THR A 396 16.56 9.16 -2.57
N ILE A 397 16.53 9.76 -1.37
CA ILE A 397 15.75 10.95 -1.09
C ILE A 397 16.24 12.14 -1.92
N ALA A 398 17.56 12.35 -2.00
CA ALA A 398 18.14 13.43 -2.78
C ALA A 398 17.79 13.30 -4.27
N ASN A 399 17.97 12.10 -4.84
CA ASN A 399 17.67 11.82 -6.24
C ASN A 399 16.18 12.01 -6.54
N PHE A 400 15.29 11.53 -5.65
CA PHE A 400 13.86 11.71 -5.86
C PHE A 400 13.44 13.18 -5.77
N ARG A 401 13.98 13.95 -4.82
CA ARG A 401 13.78 15.42 -4.77
C ARG A 401 14.21 16.08 -6.08
N THR A 402 15.40 15.78 -6.59
CA THR A 402 15.89 16.33 -7.86
C THR A 402 14.97 16.01 -9.03
N ILE A 403 14.38 14.80 -9.09
CA ILE A 403 13.37 14.45 -10.10
C ILE A 403 12.14 15.38 -9.99
N LEU A 404 11.63 15.59 -8.77
CA LEU A 404 10.48 16.46 -8.54
C LEU A 404 10.78 17.93 -8.88
N ASP A 405 11.95 18.44 -8.48
CA ASP A 405 12.37 19.82 -8.72
C ASP A 405 12.57 20.09 -10.22
N THR A 406 13.19 19.15 -10.93
CA THR A 406 13.39 19.23 -12.38
C THR A 406 12.04 19.25 -13.12
N ALA A 407 11.11 18.38 -12.71
CA ALA A 407 9.78 18.32 -13.29
C ALA A 407 8.96 19.60 -12.99
N SER A 408 9.07 20.15 -11.78
CA SER A 408 8.46 21.42 -11.40
C SER A 408 8.95 22.58 -12.27
N ALA A 409 10.28 22.69 -12.43
CA ALA A 409 10.91 23.73 -13.24
C ALA A 409 10.51 23.66 -14.71
N ALA A 410 10.46 22.45 -15.29
CA ALA A 410 10.03 22.24 -16.68
C ALA A 410 8.57 22.65 -16.94
N GLN A 411 7.73 22.65 -15.90
CA GLN A 411 6.32 23.04 -15.99
C GLN A 411 6.10 24.54 -15.73
N GLY A 412 7.17 25.32 -15.48
CA GLY A 412 7.10 26.76 -15.23
C GLY A 412 6.66 27.12 -13.81
N TYR A 413 6.68 26.18 -12.86
CA TYR A 413 6.42 26.44 -11.43
C TYR A 413 7.71 26.88 -10.73
N GLY A 414 8.19 28.09 -11.05
CA GLY A 414 9.20 28.74 -10.20
C GLY A 414 8.69 28.85 -8.75
N SER A 415 9.60 28.83 -7.77
CA SER A 415 9.32 28.63 -6.33
C SER A 415 8.36 29.62 -5.65
N GLY A 416 7.77 30.57 -6.38
CA GLY A 416 6.77 31.53 -5.88
C GLY A 416 5.31 31.28 -6.34
N ILE A 417 5.02 30.25 -7.14
CA ILE A 417 3.65 30.01 -7.67
C ILE A 417 2.82 29.07 -6.77
N ILE A 418 3.43 28.40 -5.79
CA ILE A 418 2.72 27.53 -4.85
C ILE A 418 1.76 28.32 -3.93
N GLU A 419 1.96 29.63 -3.78
CA GLU A 419 1.14 30.49 -2.91
C GLU A 419 0.01 31.25 -3.62
N SER A 420 -0.14 31.16 -4.95
CA SER A 420 -1.09 32.00 -5.71
C SER A 420 -2.15 31.26 -6.55
N LEU A 421 -2.37 29.97 -6.29
CA LEU A 421 -3.53 29.20 -6.79
C LEU A 421 -4.23 28.48 -5.64
#